data_AF-A0AA36I6I1-F1
#
_entry.id   AF-A0AA36I6I1-F1
#
_cell.length_a   1.000
_cell.length_b   1.000
_cell.length_c   1.000
_cell.angle_alpha   90.00
_cell.angle_beta   90.00
_cell.angle_gamma   90.00
#
_symmetry.space_group_name_H-M   'P 1'
#
loop_
_entity.id
_entity.type
_entity.pdbx_description
1 polymer ?
#
loop_
_entity_poly.entity_id
_entity_poly.type
_entity_poly.pdbx_seq_one_letter_code
_entity_poly.pdbx_strand_id
1 'polypeptide(L)'
;MKGKGKGPPPKSLAKPKSKAGGLPAGKPEIFGVFFTGASLQRSDGAWEAKAILNSGAYAPAEHEEFEAQCPLLSTLMMLEIGRRFEHSMFEGHTTKQVHEVKLGDGRSKPDEVKVALVELTEEELQERRAGWNEALERAGVGADWASRAEAWLERQAGRDAARQKALEETAQRFRMVIGRQQKHSPEDHQKVEEARQAKQEELRAKEEARLLVQRRRLEHFRSLPPAELGAVQWLQMRDLHFLDGGCGGVLLVDLGTSCVVLKQQSKTAASEMLAQVLAETLVNVARARIVKRGEEEFDEIQAQAVRCCEQGADIGLASYFILGLSQEEGRWQANKSSVNFFGVLEFVNGHALMGVEGQLALQDPGDQFLQDLGRLCAFDVLINNFDRVPLPVWQNEGNFG
;
A
#
# COMPACT_ATOMS: atom_id res chain seq x y z
N MET A 1 8.48 -36.90 -35.12
CA MET A 1 8.63 -36.35 -33.75
C MET A 1 8.44 -34.83 -33.80
N LYS A 2 7.22 -34.37 -33.54
CA LYS A 2 6.86 -32.94 -33.45
C LYS A 2 6.04 -32.78 -32.17
N GLY A 3 6.40 -31.81 -31.34
CA GLY A 3 5.69 -31.51 -30.11
C GLY A 3 6.49 -30.56 -29.21
N LYS A 4 6.82 -29.36 -29.72
CA LYS A 4 7.28 -28.26 -28.85
C LYS A 4 6.05 -27.72 -28.13
N GLY A 5 5.78 -28.25 -26.93
CA GLY A 5 4.83 -27.66 -26.00
C GLY A 5 5.39 -26.31 -25.55
N LYS A 6 4.75 -25.22 -25.97
CA LYS A 6 4.97 -23.91 -25.36
C LYS A 6 4.42 -23.99 -23.95
N GLY A 7 5.30 -23.98 -22.95
CA GLY A 7 4.91 -23.80 -21.56
C GLY A 7 4.12 -22.48 -21.40
N PRO A 8 3.23 -22.40 -20.40
CA PRO A 8 2.52 -21.17 -20.12
C PRO A 8 3.53 -20.04 -19.82
N PRO A 9 3.23 -18.80 -20.21
CA PRO A 9 4.09 -17.67 -19.85
C PRO A 9 4.19 -17.59 -18.32
N PRO A 10 5.34 -17.14 -17.78
CA PRO A 10 5.48 -16.93 -16.35
C PRO A 10 4.32 -16.04 -15.88
N LYS A 11 3.66 -16.44 -14.79
CA LYS A 11 2.66 -15.60 -14.13
C LYS A 11 3.34 -14.27 -13.85
N SER A 12 2.91 -13.23 -14.55
CA SER A 12 3.38 -11.88 -14.30
C SER A 12 3.24 -11.63 -12.81
N LEU A 13 4.34 -11.27 -12.15
CA LEU A 13 4.31 -10.63 -10.83
C LEU A 13 3.11 -9.68 -10.84
N ALA A 14 2.18 -9.88 -9.91
CA ALA A 14 0.99 -9.06 -9.80
C ALA A 14 1.45 -7.61 -9.93
N LYS A 15 1.06 -6.95 -11.03
CA LYS A 15 1.35 -5.53 -11.23
C LYS A 15 1.00 -4.88 -9.89
N PRO A 16 1.93 -4.17 -9.23
CA PRO A 16 1.56 -3.42 -8.05
C PRO A 16 0.34 -2.63 -8.46
N LYS A 17 -0.80 -2.83 -7.77
CA LYS A 17 -2.01 -2.06 -8.04
C LYS A 17 -1.52 -0.62 -8.07
N SER A 18 -1.49 -0.02 -9.25
CA SER A 18 -1.08 1.36 -9.40
C SER A 18 -2.04 2.07 -8.48
N LYS A 19 -1.54 2.55 -7.32
CA LYS A 19 -2.30 3.49 -6.51
C LYS A 19 -2.68 4.56 -7.51
N ALA A 20 -3.97 4.64 -7.83
CA ALA A 20 -4.50 5.66 -8.73
C ALA A 20 -3.82 6.96 -8.33
N GLY A 21 -3.05 7.54 -9.26
CA GLY A 21 -2.03 8.54 -8.96
C GLY A 21 -2.56 9.53 -7.94
N GLY A 22 -1.91 9.58 -6.77
CA GLY A 22 -2.32 10.50 -5.70
C GLY A 22 -2.38 11.91 -6.27
N LEU A 23 -3.57 12.49 -6.28
CA LEU A 23 -3.81 13.83 -6.79
C LEU A 23 -3.07 14.85 -5.91
N PRO A 24 -2.58 15.96 -6.50
CA PRO A 24 -1.78 16.96 -5.78
C PRO A 24 -2.61 17.70 -4.72
N ALA A 25 -2.09 17.77 -3.49
CA ALA A 25 -2.72 18.44 -2.35
C ALA A 25 -2.78 19.98 -2.49
N GLY A 26 -3.92 20.61 -2.12
CA GLY A 26 -3.98 22.05 -1.80
C GLY A 26 -5.14 22.88 -2.35
N LYS A 27 -6.12 22.31 -3.07
CA LYS A 27 -7.40 22.96 -3.39
C LYS A 27 -8.51 22.10 -2.77
N PRO A 28 -9.69 22.63 -2.35
CA PRO A 28 -10.85 21.79 -2.14
C PRO A 28 -10.99 21.01 -3.44
N GLU A 29 -10.69 19.71 -3.38
CA GLU A 29 -10.57 18.90 -4.58
C GLU A 29 -11.90 19.04 -5.26
N ILE A 30 -11.96 19.73 -6.40
CA ILE A 30 -13.20 19.91 -7.13
C ILE A 30 -13.81 18.50 -7.37
N PHE A 31 -12.95 17.46 -7.38
CA PHE A 31 -13.27 16.04 -7.40
C PHE A 31 -14.06 15.61 -6.16
N GLY A 32 -13.54 15.87 -4.96
CA GLY A 32 -14.26 15.65 -3.71
C GLY A 32 -15.58 16.42 -3.63
N VAL A 33 -15.62 17.68 -4.12
CA VAL A 33 -16.84 18.47 -4.23
C VAL A 33 -17.85 17.81 -5.17
N PHE A 34 -17.40 17.34 -6.33
CA PHE A 34 -18.25 16.64 -7.27
C PHE A 34 -18.78 15.34 -6.70
N PHE A 35 -17.95 14.44 -6.15
CA PHE A 35 -18.44 13.15 -5.63
C PHE A 35 -19.32 13.29 -4.39
N THR A 36 -18.97 14.21 -3.48
CA THR A 36 -19.79 14.52 -2.30
C THR A 36 -21.11 15.15 -2.72
N GLY A 37 -21.10 16.02 -3.72
CA GLY A 37 -22.32 16.62 -4.24
C GLY A 37 -23.14 15.64 -5.07
N ALA A 38 -22.49 14.79 -5.87
CA ALA A 38 -23.13 13.86 -6.78
C ALA A 38 -23.93 12.80 -6.02
N SER A 39 -23.43 12.32 -4.87
CA SER A 39 -24.18 11.40 -3.99
C SER A 39 -25.46 12.01 -3.39
N LEU A 40 -25.63 13.32 -3.50
CA LEU A 40 -26.83 14.06 -3.07
C LEU A 40 -27.77 14.37 -4.25
N GLN A 41 -27.54 13.78 -5.44
CA GLN A 41 -28.50 13.86 -6.53
C GLN A 41 -29.76 13.08 -6.16
N ARG A 42 -30.92 13.73 -6.27
CA ARG A 42 -32.22 13.10 -6.09
C ARG A 42 -32.57 12.22 -7.28
N SER A 43 -33.49 11.27 -7.08
CA SER A 43 -33.97 10.37 -8.15
C SER A 43 -34.68 11.09 -9.30
N ASP A 44 -35.16 12.32 -9.09
CA ASP A 44 -35.75 13.14 -10.15
C ASP A 44 -34.73 13.93 -10.97
N GLY A 45 -33.44 13.87 -10.60
CA GLY A 45 -32.33 14.53 -11.28
C GLY A 45 -31.83 15.81 -10.63
N ALA A 46 -32.52 16.34 -9.61
CA ALA A 46 -32.14 17.58 -8.95
C ALA A 46 -31.04 17.39 -7.89
N TRP A 47 -30.24 18.43 -7.65
CA TRP A 47 -29.36 18.51 -6.48
C TRP A 47 -29.92 19.44 -5.41
N GLU A 48 -29.71 19.08 -4.15
CA GLU A 48 -29.96 19.97 -3.02
C GLU A 48 -28.81 20.98 -2.88
N ALA A 49 -29.10 22.21 -2.43
CA ALA A 49 -28.07 23.23 -2.22
C ALA A 49 -26.97 22.82 -1.27
N LYS A 50 -27.30 21.97 -0.30
CA LYS A 50 -26.37 21.40 0.66
C LYS A 50 -25.19 20.68 -0.01
N ALA A 51 -25.37 20.14 -1.22
CA ALA A 51 -24.31 19.54 -2.02
C ALA A 51 -23.17 20.52 -2.33
N ILE A 52 -23.51 21.78 -2.54
CA ILE A 52 -22.58 22.83 -2.93
C ILE A 52 -22.14 23.64 -1.71
N LEU A 53 -23.03 23.91 -0.75
CA LEU A 53 -22.69 24.67 0.45
C LEU A 53 -21.66 23.94 1.32
N ASN A 54 -21.70 22.61 1.34
CA ASN A 54 -20.72 21.79 2.06
C ASN A 54 -19.33 21.77 1.40
N SER A 55 -19.17 22.33 0.19
CA SER A 55 -17.87 22.39 -0.50
C SER A 55 -16.91 23.43 0.09
N GLY A 56 -17.37 24.27 1.03
CA GLY A 56 -16.59 25.35 1.62
C GLY A 56 -16.39 26.56 0.70
N ALA A 57 -17.08 26.60 -0.45
CA ALA A 57 -16.94 27.64 -1.45
C ALA A 57 -17.72 28.94 -1.15
N TYR A 58 -18.56 28.96 -0.11
CA TYR A 58 -19.48 30.07 0.19
C TYR A 58 -19.33 30.56 1.63
N ALA A 59 -19.37 31.88 1.82
CA ALA A 59 -19.43 32.48 3.15
C ALA A 59 -20.82 32.21 3.78
N PRO A 60 -20.93 32.07 5.12
CA PRO A 60 -22.20 31.75 5.78
C PRO A 60 -23.37 32.69 5.42
N ALA A 61 -23.09 33.97 5.16
CA ALA A 61 -24.12 34.95 4.76
C ALA A 61 -24.70 34.69 3.35
N GLU A 62 -23.98 33.96 2.51
CA GLU A 62 -24.42 33.58 1.15
C GLU A 62 -25.22 32.27 1.15
N HIS A 63 -25.23 31.54 2.27
CA HIS A 63 -25.92 30.24 2.38
C HIS A 63 -27.44 30.41 2.33
N GLU A 64 -28.01 31.38 3.06
CA GLU A 64 -29.46 31.59 3.11
C GLU A 64 -30.04 32.04 1.76
N GLU A 65 -29.34 32.92 1.03
CA GLU A 65 -29.76 33.35 -0.32
C GLU A 65 -29.64 32.22 -1.34
N PHE A 66 -28.59 31.40 -1.23
CA PHE A 66 -28.39 30.23 -2.09
C PHE A 66 -29.42 29.13 -1.80
N GLU A 67 -29.78 28.93 -0.53
CA GLU A 67 -30.84 27.99 -0.13
C GLU A 67 -32.22 28.44 -0.63
N ALA A 68 -32.50 29.74 -0.72
CA ALA A 68 -33.77 30.23 -1.28
C ALA A 68 -33.92 29.96 -2.79
N GLN A 69 -32.81 29.78 -3.52
CA GLN A 69 -32.77 29.46 -4.95
C GLN A 69 -32.51 27.95 -5.23
N CYS A 70 -32.61 27.15 -4.16
CA CYS A 70 -31.97 25.86 -3.85
C CYS A 70 -31.74 24.87 -5.01
N PRO A 71 -32.77 24.32 -5.70
CA PRO A 71 -32.53 23.11 -6.47
C PRO A 71 -32.03 23.40 -7.90
N LEU A 72 -32.46 24.53 -8.46
CA LEU A 72 -32.23 24.85 -9.86
C LEU A 72 -30.79 25.31 -10.10
N LEU A 73 -30.32 26.24 -9.27
CA LEU A 73 -28.94 26.71 -9.32
C LEU A 73 -27.96 25.59 -8.98
N SER A 74 -28.25 24.77 -7.96
CA SER A 74 -27.37 23.67 -7.60
C SER A 74 -27.30 22.57 -8.64
N THR A 75 -28.42 22.26 -9.30
CA THR A 75 -28.42 21.31 -10.42
C THR A 75 -27.59 21.82 -11.60
N LEU A 76 -27.73 23.09 -11.97
CA LEU A 76 -26.93 23.71 -13.04
C LEU A 76 -25.43 23.67 -12.72
N MET A 77 -25.06 24.01 -11.49
CA MET A 77 -23.67 24.04 -11.06
C MET A 77 -23.04 22.66 -10.98
N MET A 78 -23.74 21.68 -10.40
CA MET A 78 -23.24 20.30 -10.32
C MET A 78 -23.11 19.68 -11.72
N LEU A 79 -24.05 19.96 -12.62
CA LEU A 79 -23.98 19.53 -14.02
C LEU A 79 -22.74 20.10 -14.71
N GLU A 80 -22.47 21.39 -14.55
CA GLU A 80 -21.30 22.05 -15.13
C GLU A 80 -19.98 21.53 -14.52
N ILE A 81 -19.92 21.36 -13.19
CA ILE A 81 -18.75 20.80 -12.50
C ILE A 81 -18.47 19.39 -13.04
N GLY A 82 -19.48 18.53 -13.12
CA GLY A 82 -19.35 17.16 -13.61
C GLY A 82 -18.90 17.09 -15.08
N ARG A 83 -19.44 17.96 -15.95
CA ARG A 83 -19.00 18.04 -17.36
C ARG A 83 -17.54 18.49 -17.49
N ARG A 84 -17.12 19.47 -16.68
CA ARG A 84 -15.70 19.88 -16.64
C ARG A 84 -14.80 18.77 -16.14
N PHE A 85 -15.28 17.96 -15.20
CA PHE A 85 -14.56 16.76 -14.77
C PHE A 85 -14.39 15.75 -15.88
N GLU A 86 -15.49 15.41 -16.54
CA GLU A 86 -15.49 14.49 -17.66
C GLU A 86 -14.51 14.98 -18.74
N HIS A 87 -14.61 16.25 -19.13
CA HIS A 87 -13.70 16.87 -20.08
C HIS A 87 -12.23 16.83 -19.61
N SER A 88 -11.92 17.22 -18.38
CA SER A 88 -10.56 17.19 -17.85
C SER A 88 -9.97 15.77 -17.82
N MET A 89 -10.78 14.78 -17.42
CA MET A 89 -10.37 13.40 -17.28
C MET A 89 -10.15 12.69 -18.62
N PHE A 90 -10.99 13.00 -19.62
CA PHE A 90 -11.00 12.25 -20.89
C PHE A 90 -10.42 13.03 -22.07
N GLU A 91 -10.54 14.36 -22.08
CA GLU A 91 -10.05 15.21 -23.16
C GLU A 91 -8.75 15.94 -22.78
N GLY A 92 -8.55 16.27 -21.49
CA GLY A 92 -7.36 16.98 -21.01
C GLY A 92 -6.16 16.11 -20.65
N HIS A 93 -6.37 14.82 -20.38
CA HIS A 93 -5.33 13.88 -19.93
C HIS A 93 -5.30 12.62 -20.80
N THR A 94 -5.05 12.82 -22.09
CA THR A 94 -4.92 11.75 -23.09
C THR A 94 -3.55 11.07 -23.08
N THR A 95 -2.66 11.40 -22.14
CA THR A 95 -1.32 10.81 -22.05
C THR A 95 -1.08 10.13 -20.71
N LYS A 96 -0.40 8.99 -20.72
CA LYS A 96 0.14 8.30 -19.53
C LYS A 96 1.67 8.40 -19.50
N GLN A 97 2.24 8.35 -18.29
CA GLN A 97 3.68 8.16 -18.11
C GLN A 97 4.01 6.67 -18.27
N VAL A 98 4.91 6.37 -19.19
CA VAL A 98 5.48 5.03 -19.40
C VAL A 98 6.94 5.10 -19.00
N HIS A 99 7.33 4.22 -18.08
CA HIS A 99 8.73 4.05 -17.68
C HIS A 99 9.37 3.05 -18.63
N GLU A 100 10.22 3.54 -19.52
CA GLU A 100 11.10 2.69 -20.31
C GLU A 100 12.33 2.38 -19.44
N VAL A 101 12.36 1.19 -18.86
CA VAL A 101 13.49 0.71 -18.06
C VAL A 101 14.44 -0.02 -18.98
N LYS A 102 15.58 0.60 -19.27
CA LYS A 102 16.68 -0.06 -19.94
C LYS A 102 17.54 -0.73 -18.87
N LEU A 103 17.34 -2.04 -18.73
CA LEU A 103 18.12 -2.85 -17.79
C LEU A 103 19.62 -2.69 -18.07
N GLY A 104 20.38 -2.47 -17.01
CA GLY A 104 21.82 -2.45 -17.03
C GLY A 104 22.40 -3.80 -17.46
N ASP A 105 23.70 -3.84 -17.70
CA ASP A 105 24.42 -5.07 -18.09
C ASP A 105 24.66 -6.03 -16.91
N GLY A 106 24.12 -5.73 -15.73
CA GLY A 106 24.31 -6.49 -14.50
C GLY A 106 25.75 -6.51 -13.99
N ARG A 107 26.65 -5.69 -14.57
CA ARG A 107 28.10 -5.75 -14.30
C ARG A 107 28.73 -4.40 -13.94
N SER A 108 27.96 -3.32 -13.89
CA SER A 108 28.34 -2.01 -13.29
C SER A 108 27.45 -0.87 -13.77
N LYS A 109 26.70 -1.05 -14.87
CA LYS A 109 25.78 -0.02 -15.35
C LYS A 109 24.45 -0.11 -14.60
N PRO A 110 24.02 0.96 -13.90
CA PRO A 110 22.70 0.98 -13.29
C PRO A 110 21.61 0.98 -14.38
N ASP A 111 20.41 0.54 -14.01
CA ASP A 111 19.25 0.61 -14.88
C ASP A 111 18.97 2.08 -15.24
N GLU A 112 18.78 2.35 -16.52
CA GLU A 112 18.39 3.68 -17.01
C GLU A 112 16.86 3.71 -17.14
N VAL A 113 16.19 4.51 -16.30
CA VAL A 113 14.74 4.69 -16.36
C VAL A 113 14.42 5.99 -17.09
N LYS A 114 13.83 5.91 -18.28
CA LYS A 114 13.29 7.07 -19.00
C LYS A 114 11.79 7.14 -18.81
N VAL A 115 11.29 8.31 -18.42
CA VAL A 115 9.85 8.57 -18.35
C VAL A 115 9.42 9.22 -19.67
N ALA A 116 8.65 8.49 -20.46
CA ALA A 116 8.02 9.02 -21.67
C ALA A 116 6.54 9.28 -21.42
N LEU A 117 6.00 10.37 -21.97
CA LEU A 117 4.56 10.58 -22.06
C LEU A 117 4.08 9.95 -23.37
N VAL A 118 3.18 8.97 -23.26
CA VAL A 118 2.60 8.27 -24.41
C VAL A 118 1.10 8.50 -24.40
N GLU A 119 0.51 8.72 -25.57
CA GLU A 119 -0.95 8.79 -25.70
C GLU A 119 -1.61 7.49 -25.22
N LEU A 120 -2.75 7.63 -24.56
CA LEU A 120 -3.61 6.52 -24.15
C LEU A 120 -4.19 5.88 -25.39
N THR A 121 -4.26 4.55 -25.41
CA THR A 121 -4.99 3.84 -26.46
C THR A 121 -6.49 4.05 -26.30
N GLU A 122 -7.26 3.80 -27.37
CA GLU A 122 -8.73 3.84 -27.30
C GLU A 122 -9.28 2.86 -26.24
N GLU A 123 -8.68 1.68 -26.11
CA GLU A 123 -9.03 0.70 -25.08
C GLU A 123 -8.78 1.25 -23.67
N GLU A 124 -7.66 1.93 -23.42
CA GLU A 124 -7.36 2.54 -22.12
C GLU A 124 -8.28 3.72 -21.80
N LEU A 125 -8.67 4.50 -22.81
CA LEU A 125 -9.69 5.54 -22.66
C LEU A 125 -11.05 4.92 -22.29
N GLN A 126 -11.43 3.81 -22.91
CA GLN A 126 -12.66 3.07 -22.59
C GLN A 126 -12.62 2.48 -21.17
N GLU A 127 -11.52 1.86 -20.77
CA GLU A 127 -11.33 1.35 -19.40
C GLU A 127 -11.42 2.49 -18.37
N ARG A 128 -10.82 3.64 -18.67
CA ARG A 128 -10.89 4.81 -17.80
C ARG A 128 -12.32 5.35 -17.69
N ARG A 129 -13.09 5.36 -18.79
CA ARG A 129 -14.53 5.73 -18.79
C ARG A 129 -15.35 4.72 -17.99
N ALA A 130 -15.07 3.42 -18.12
CA ALA A 130 -15.73 2.38 -17.35
C ALA A 130 -15.46 2.53 -15.85
N GLY A 131 -14.20 2.77 -15.45
CA GLY A 131 -13.85 3.00 -14.05
C GLY A 131 -14.46 4.28 -13.48
N TRP A 132 -14.62 5.32 -14.29
CA TRP A 132 -15.36 6.53 -13.90
C TRP A 132 -16.84 6.23 -13.64
N ASN A 133 -17.50 5.51 -14.54
CA ASN A 133 -18.89 5.09 -14.35
C ASN A 133 -19.04 4.22 -13.10
N GLU A 134 -18.13 3.29 -12.85
CA GLU A 134 -18.13 2.49 -11.62
C GLU A 134 -17.96 3.36 -10.36
N ALA A 135 -17.13 4.40 -10.41
CA ALA A 135 -16.98 5.35 -9.31
C ALA A 135 -18.28 6.14 -9.07
N LEU A 136 -18.96 6.57 -10.13
CA LEU A 136 -20.28 7.21 -10.05
C LEU A 136 -21.36 6.28 -9.47
N GLU A 137 -21.38 5.01 -9.89
CA GLU A 137 -22.28 3.99 -9.34
C GLU A 137 -22.02 3.76 -7.85
N ARG A 138 -20.76 3.64 -7.44
CA ARG A 138 -20.38 3.51 -6.02
C ARG A 138 -20.76 4.72 -5.18
N ALA A 139 -20.78 5.91 -5.78
CA ALA A 139 -21.24 7.13 -5.16
C ALA A 139 -22.78 7.29 -5.17
N GLY A 140 -23.52 6.33 -5.74
CA GLY A 140 -25.00 6.33 -5.79
C GLY A 140 -25.59 7.28 -6.83
N VAL A 141 -24.77 7.80 -7.73
CA VAL A 141 -25.17 8.80 -8.74
C VAL A 141 -25.64 8.12 -10.01
N GLY A 142 -25.05 6.99 -10.37
CA GLY A 142 -25.32 6.31 -11.64
C GLY A 142 -24.64 6.95 -12.84
N ALA A 143 -24.43 6.19 -13.90
CA ALA A 143 -23.84 6.69 -15.14
C ALA A 143 -24.73 7.72 -15.90
N ASP A 144 -26.03 7.74 -15.61
CA ASP A 144 -27.04 8.62 -16.24
C ASP A 144 -27.22 9.97 -15.53
N TRP A 145 -26.37 10.29 -14.54
CA TRP A 145 -26.48 11.47 -13.69
C TRP A 145 -26.70 12.78 -14.46
N ALA A 146 -25.97 12.98 -15.57
CA ALA A 146 -26.06 14.19 -16.40
C ALA A 146 -27.40 14.27 -17.13
N SER A 147 -27.85 13.16 -17.75
CA SER A 147 -29.13 13.11 -18.45
C SER A 147 -30.32 13.34 -17.52
N ARG A 148 -30.27 12.82 -16.28
CA ARG A 148 -31.32 13.10 -15.28
C ARG A 148 -31.33 14.57 -14.88
N ALA A 149 -30.16 15.18 -14.70
CA ALA A 149 -30.02 16.61 -14.43
C ALA A 149 -30.69 17.46 -15.51
N GLU A 150 -30.35 17.19 -16.77
CA GLU A 150 -30.85 17.89 -17.95
C GLU A 150 -32.37 17.75 -18.08
N ALA A 151 -32.89 16.52 -17.97
CA ALA A 151 -34.33 16.28 -18.02
C ALA A 151 -35.09 16.97 -16.87
N TRP A 152 -34.46 17.12 -15.70
CA TRP A 152 -35.02 17.91 -14.62
C TRP A 152 -35.02 19.41 -14.95
N LEU A 153 -33.91 19.95 -15.46
CA LEU A 153 -33.77 21.36 -15.86
C LEU A 153 -34.79 21.74 -16.94
N GLU A 154 -34.98 20.90 -17.97
CA GLU A 154 -35.96 21.11 -19.04
C GLU A 154 -37.41 21.19 -18.50
N ARG A 155 -37.76 20.36 -17.52
CA ARG A 155 -39.08 20.41 -16.88
C ARG A 155 -39.31 21.70 -16.07
N GLN A 156 -38.25 22.30 -15.55
CA GLN A 156 -38.33 23.60 -14.86
C GLN A 156 -38.40 24.78 -15.85
N ALA A 157 -37.67 24.69 -16.96
CA ALA A 157 -37.63 25.69 -18.03
C ALA A 157 -39.03 26.00 -18.61
N GLY A 158 -39.86 24.97 -18.79
CA GLY A 158 -41.23 25.12 -19.32
C GLY A 158 -42.21 25.88 -18.41
N ARG A 159 -41.80 26.28 -17.19
CA ARG A 159 -42.68 26.97 -16.22
C ARG A 159 -42.45 28.48 -16.15
N ASP A 160 -41.28 28.99 -16.52
CA ASP A 160 -40.94 30.43 -16.45
C ASP A 160 -39.62 30.75 -17.20
N ALA A 161 -39.72 31.22 -18.45
CA ALA A 161 -38.56 31.54 -19.29
C ALA A 161 -37.69 32.69 -18.75
N ALA A 162 -38.29 33.64 -18.00
CA ALA A 162 -37.54 34.74 -17.39
C ALA A 162 -36.67 34.24 -16.23
N ARG A 163 -37.22 33.32 -15.42
CA ARG A 163 -36.48 32.65 -14.35
C ARG A 163 -35.33 31.79 -14.88
N GLN A 164 -35.54 31.07 -15.98
CA GLN A 164 -34.47 30.29 -16.63
C GLN A 164 -33.30 31.18 -17.06
N LYS A 165 -33.59 32.29 -17.74
CA LYS A 165 -32.56 33.23 -18.18
C LYS A 165 -31.74 33.80 -17.01
N ALA A 166 -32.41 34.19 -15.92
CA ALA A 166 -31.72 34.71 -14.73
C ALA A 166 -30.79 33.66 -14.10
N LEU A 167 -31.15 32.37 -14.15
CA LEU A 167 -30.36 31.28 -13.61
C LEU A 167 -29.21 30.88 -14.53
N GLU A 168 -29.38 30.96 -15.85
CA GLU A 168 -28.29 30.83 -16.81
C GLU A 168 -27.25 31.95 -16.63
N GLU A 169 -27.69 33.19 -16.38
CA GLU A 169 -26.80 34.32 -16.08
C GLU A 169 -26.04 34.11 -14.74
N THR A 170 -26.70 33.59 -13.71
CA THR A 170 -26.05 33.25 -12.43
C THR A 170 -25.06 32.09 -12.59
N ALA A 171 -25.43 31.05 -13.33
CA ALA A 171 -24.53 29.95 -13.68
C ALA A 171 -23.34 30.45 -14.50
N GLN A 172 -23.53 31.40 -15.41
CA GLN A 172 -22.46 32.02 -16.19
C GLN A 172 -21.52 32.88 -15.34
N ARG A 173 -22.03 33.62 -14.36
CA ARG A 173 -21.18 34.30 -13.35
C ARG A 173 -20.36 33.29 -12.57
N PHE A 174 -20.96 32.17 -12.17
CA PHE A 174 -20.24 31.10 -11.49
C PHE A 174 -19.19 30.43 -12.40
N ARG A 175 -19.50 30.22 -13.68
CA ARG A 175 -18.53 29.76 -14.69
C ARG A 175 -17.33 30.69 -14.80
N MET A 176 -17.52 32.00 -14.64
CA MET A 176 -16.44 32.98 -14.61
C MET A 176 -15.64 32.93 -13.30
N VAL A 177 -16.27 32.61 -12.17
CA VAL A 177 -15.59 32.45 -10.87
C VAL A 177 -14.76 31.16 -10.82
N ILE A 178 -15.32 30.01 -11.21
CA ILE A 178 -14.57 28.75 -11.32
C ILE A 178 -13.61 28.76 -12.52
N GLY A 179 -14.04 29.34 -13.64
CA GLY A 179 -13.30 29.37 -14.90
C GLY A 179 -12.28 30.51 -15.01
N ARG A 180 -12.15 31.38 -13.99
CA ARG A 180 -10.89 32.07 -13.74
C ARG A 180 -9.87 31.00 -13.38
N GLN A 181 -9.37 30.30 -14.40
CA GLN A 181 -7.96 29.93 -14.41
C GLN A 181 -7.25 31.22 -14.06
N GLN A 182 -6.74 31.32 -12.83
CA GLN A 182 -5.75 32.33 -12.54
C GLN A 182 -4.75 32.15 -13.67
N LYS A 183 -4.67 33.13 -14.57
CA LYS A 183 -3.58 33.22 -15.52
C LYS A 183 -2.36 33.43 -14.65
N HIS A 184 -1.82 32.32 -14.17
CA HIS A 184 -0.59 32.30 -13.42
C HIS A 184 0.41 32.96 -14.34
N SER A 185 1.01 34.03 -13.85
CA SER A 185 2.09 34.67 -14.58
C SER A 185 3.19 33.62 -14.81
N PRO A 186 4.06 33.79 -15.82
CA PRO A 186 5.25 32.94 -15.95
C PRO A 186 6.06 32.84 -14.65
N GLU A 187 6.06 33.91 -13.84
CA GLU A 187 6.67 33.94 -12.51
C GLU A 187 5.96 33.02 -11.50
N ASP A 188 4.62 32.94 -11.54
CA ASP A 188 3.85 32.03 -10.67
C ASP A 188 4.07 30.57 -11.07
N HIS A 189 4.18 30.28 -12.37
CA HIS A 189 4.53 28.96 -12.86
C HIS A 189 5.93 28.54 -12.40
N GLN A 190 6.90 29.45 -12.48
CA GLN A 190 8.25 29.20 -11.98
C GLN A 190 8.25 28.94 -10.46
N LYS A 191 7.54 29.74 -9.66
CA LYS A 191 7.43 29.53 -8.21
C LYS A 191 6.79 28.20 -7.84
N VAL A 192 5.76 27.78 -8.58
CA VAL A 192 5.10 26.48 -8.38
C VAL A 192 6.05 25.33 -8.72
N GLU A 193 6.83 25.46 -9.78
CA GLU A 193 7.81 24.45 -10.19
C GLU A 193 8.97 24.35 -9.19
N GLU A 194 9.51 25.48 -8.73
CA GLU A 194 10.53 25.53 -7.67
C GLU A 194 10.02 24.90 -6.37
N ALA A 195 8.79 25.21 -5.96
CA ALA A 195 8.16 24.60 -4.79
C ALA A 195 7.97 23.08 -4.95
N ARG A 196 7.63 22.63 -6.16
CA ARG A 196 7.50 21.20 -6.48
C ARG A 196 8.85 20.49 -6.39
N GLN A 197 9.90 21.07 -6.96
CA GLN A 197 11.25 20.54 -6.91
C GLN A 197 11.78 20.47 -5.48
N ALA A 198 11.62 21.56 -4.71
CA ALA A 198 12.00 21.60 -3.30
C ALA A 198 11.28 20.53 -2.47
N LYS A 199 9.97 20.34 -2.69
CA LYS A 199 9.20 19.27 -2.03
C LYS A 199 9.68 17.87 -2.43
N GLN A 200 10.05 17.66 -3.71
CA GLN A 200 10.57 16.38 -4.18
C GLN A 200 11.97 16.09 -3.63
N GLU A 201 12.82 17.09 -3.48
CA GLU A 201 14.13 16.97 -2.82
C GLU A 201 13.97 16.70 -1.33
N GLU A 202 13.06 17.40 -0.65
CA GLU A 202 12.74 17.15 0.76
C GLU A 202 12.24 15.71 1.00
N LEU A 203 11.36 15.21 0.12
CA LEU A 203 10.88 13.82 0.18
C LEU A 203 12.01 12.81 -0.06
N ARG A 204 12.89 13.06 -1.04
CA ARG A 204 14.06 12.21 -1.30
C ARG A 204 15.01 12.19 -0.10
N ALA A 205 15.32 13.36 0.47
CA ALA A 205 16.18 13.45 1.66
C ALA A 205 15.56 12.73 2.87
N LYS A 206 14.24 12.84 3.08
CA LYS A 206 13.52 12.10 4.13
C LYS A 206 13.56 10.59 3.91
N GLU A 207 13.42 10.12 2.67
CA GLU A 207 13.49 8.71 2.34
C GLU A 207 14.92 8.14 2.50
N GLU A 208 15.94 8.85 2.03
CA GLU A 208 17.34 8.47 2.23
C GLU A 208 17.72 8.41 3.71
N ALA A 209 17.28 9.40 4.51
CA ALA A 209 17.48 9.39 5.95
C ALA A 209 16.80 8.17 6.61
N ARG A 210 15.57 7.83 6.21
CA ARG A 210 14.86 6.64 6.69
C ARG A 210 15.60 5.35 6.33
N LEU A 211 16.06 5.21 5.10
CA LEU A 211 16.81 4.03 4.64
C LEU A 211 18.15 3.89 5.38
N LEU A 212 18.82 5.00 5.67
CA LEU A 212 20.06 4.98 6.45
C LEU A 212 19.82 4.50 7.88
N VAL A 213 18.74 4.95 8.53
CA VAL A 213 18.33 4.48 9.87
C VAL A 213 18.03 2.98 9.84
N GLN A 214 17.25 2.51 8.86
CA GLN A 214 16.96 1.08 8.70
C GLN A 214 18.22 0.25 8.48
N ARG A 215 19.16 0.73 7.65
CA ARG A 215 20.43 0.03 7.41
C ARG A 215 21.26 -0.10 8.68
N ARG A 216 21.46 0.99 9.42
CA ARG A 216 22.21 0.97 10.70
C ARG A 216 21.58 0.03 11.71
N ARG A 217 20.26 -0.02 11.75
CA ARG A 217 19.52 -0.92 12.63
C ARG A 217 19.73 -2.38 12.25
N LEU A 218 19.63 -2.71 10.96
CA LEU A 218 19.92 -4.06 10.46
C LEU A 218 21.38 -4.46 10.71
N GLU A 219 22.33 -3.56 10.53
CA GLU A 219 23.75 -3.77 10.87
C GLU A 219 23.92 -4.07 12.36
N HIS A 220 23.21 -3.34 13.23
CA HIS A 220 23.17 -3.60 14.67
C HIS A 220 22.65 -5.02 14.98
N PHE A 221 21.49 -5.39 14.45
CA PHE A 221 20.94 -6.74 14.66
C PHE A 221 21.87 -7.85 14.15
N ARG A 222 22.53 -7.67 13.00
CA ARG A 222 23.52 -8.60 12.46
C ARG A 222 24.76 -8.74 13.33
N SER A 223 25.07 -7.74 14.15
CA SER A 223 26.21 -7.78 15.09
C SER A 223 25.89 -8.56 16.37
N LEU A 224 24.61 -8.80 16.67
CA LEU A 224 24.18 -9.50 17.88
C LEU A 224 24.34 -11.02 17.72
N PRO A 225 24.80 -11.74 18.77
CA PRO A 225 24.79 -13.19 18.80
C PRO A 225 23.37 -13.76 19.05
N PRO A 226 23.11 -15.04 18.73
CA PRO A 226 21.89 -15.72 19.15
C PRO A 226 21.71 -15.71 20.67
N ALA A 227 20.48 -15.52 21.12
CA ALA A 227 20.09 -15.69 22.52
C ALA A 227 19.86 -17.17 22.88
N GLU A 228 20.10 -17.53 24.14
CA GLU A 228 19.72 -18.85 24.67
C GLU A 228 18.20 -18.91 24.89
N LEU A 229 17.50 -19.71 24.07
CA LEU A 229 16.04 -19.72 24.06
C LEU A 229 15.41 -20.11 25.39
N GLY A 230 16.05 -20.97 26.19
CA GLY A 230 15.53 -21.44 27.48
C GLY A 230 15.62 -20.41 28.61
N ALA A 231 16.36 -19.32 28.41
CA ALA A 231 16.67 -18.34 29.45
C ALA A 231 16.52 -16.88 28.94
N VAL A 232 15.59 -16.65 28.00
CA VAL A 232 15.34 -15.31 27.45
C VAL A 232 14.81 -14.39 28.55
N GLN A 233 15.50 -13.29 28.80
CA GLN A 233 15.10 -12.28 29.78
C GLN A 233 14.34 -11.16 29.07
N TRP A 234 13.02 -11.29 28.91
CA TRP A 234 12.20 -10.33 28.15
C TRP A 234 12.26 -8.91 28.69
N LEU A 235 12.48 -8.73 30.00
CA LEU A 235 12.71 -7.41 30.61
C LEU A 235 13.93 -6.66 30.05
N GLN A 236 14.86 -7.36 29.39
CA GLN A 236 16.02 -6.77 28.73
C GLN A 236 15.76 -6.38 27.28
N MET A 237 14.54 -6.59 26.76
CA MET A 237 14.15 -6.17 25.43
C MET A 237 14.34 -4.66 25.28
N ARG A 238 15.20 -4.27 24.34
CA ARG A 238 15.53 -2.86 24.05
C ARG A 238 14.88 -2.38 22.78
N ASP A 239 14.83 -3.24 21.78
CA ASP A 239 14.41 -2.86 20.45
C ASP A 239 13.76 -4.00 19.67
N LEU A 240 12.92 -3.63 18.70
CA LEU A 240 12.20 -4.56 17.82
C LEU A 240 12.38 -4.16 16.36
N HIS A 241 12.69 -5.08 15.47
CA HIS A 241 12.75 -4.77 14.05
C HIS A 241 11.98 -5.79 13.22
N PHE A 242 11.00 -5.30 12.47
CA PHE A 242 10.24 -6.16 11.58
C PHE A 242 10.97 -6.44 10.27
N LEU A 243 11.08 -7.71 9.95
CA LEU A 243 11.51 -8.19 8.64
C LEU A 243 10.28 -8.67 7.86
N ASP A 244 9.99 -7.97 6.78
CA ASP A 244 8.97 -8.38 5.81
C ASP A 244 9.52 -9.53 4.95
N GLY A 245 8.79 -10.65 4.91
CA GLY A 245 9.20 -11.85 4.20
C GLY A 245 8.34 -13.08 4.52
N GLY A 246 8.17 -13.97 3.54
CA GLY A 246 7.43 -15.23 3.69
C GLY A 246 5.97 -15.06 4.14
N CYS A 247 5.44 -16.09 4.84
CA CYS A 247 4.07 -16.14 5.33
C CYS A 247 3.84 -15.32 6.62
N GLY A 248 4.08 -14.01 6.57
CA GLY A 248 3.71 -13.08 7.66
C GLY A 248 4.85 -12.32 8.33
N GLY A 249 6.09 -12.48 7.84
CA GLY A 249 7.27 -11.82 8.39
C GLY A 249 7.67 -12.32 9.78
N VAL A 250 8.74 -11.73 10.30
CA VAL A 250 9.28 -12.02 11.64
C VAL A 250 9.72 -10.73 12.33
N LEU A 251 9.77 -10.75 13.66
CA LEU A 251 10.31 -9.67 14.47
C LEU A 251 11.66 -10.09 15.04
N LEU A 252 12.71 -9.32 14.75
CA LEU A 252 13.96 -9.40 15.49
C LEU A 252 13.80 -8.66 16.82
N VAL A 253 14.32 -9.26 17.89
CA VAL A 253 14.22 -8.73 19.25
C VAL A 253 15.62 -8.56 19.81
N ASP A 254 15.99 -7.32 20.09
CA ASP A 254 17.27 -6.98 20.72
C ASP A 254 17.12 -7.09 22.24
N LEU A 255 17.87 -8.01 22.86
CA LEU A 255 17.93 -8.21 24.31
C LEU A 255 19.13 -7.47 24.95
N GLY A 256 19.73 -6.54 24.21
CA GLY A 256 20.88 -5.73 24.59
C GLY A 256 22.24 -6.37 24.31
N THR A 257 22.36 -7.68 24.50
CA THR A 257 23.61 -8.44 24.24
C THR A 257 23.43 -9.61 23.29
N SER A 258 22.19 -9.91 22.91
CA SER A 258 21.82 -11.03 22.04
C SER A 258 20.52 -10.74 21.30
N CYS A 259 20.23 -11.54 20.29
CA CYS A 259 19.04 -11.42 19.47
C CYS A 259 18.23 -12.72 19.50
N VAL A 260 16.91 -12.57 19.55
CA VAL A 260 15.94 -13.65 19.34
C VAL A 260 14.94 -13.23 18.27
N VAL A 261 14.31 -14.20 17.62
CA VAL A 261 13.32 -13.95 16.57
C VAL A 261 11.95 -14.35 17.08
N LEU A 262 10.96 -13.47 16.94
CA LEU A 262 9.56 -13.76 17.19
C LEU A 262 8.81 -13.94 15.87
N LYS A 263 8.04 -15.02 15.79
CA LYS A 263 7.16 -15.28 14.65
C LYS A 263 5.77 -15.60 15.15
N GLN A 264 4.76 -15.06 14.47
CA GLN A 264 3.38 -15.47 14.73
C GLN A 264 3.21 -16.92 14.31
N GLN A 265 2.73 -17.76 15.23
CA GLN A 265 2.47 -19.16 14.95
C GLN A 265 0.97 -19.36 14.70
N SER A 266 0.66 -20.07 13.61
CA SER A 266 -0.70 -20.28 13.14
C SER A 266 -1.12 -21.75 13.29
N LYS A 267 -1.99 -22.23 12.39
CA LYS A 267 -2.45 -23.63 12.36
C LYS A 267 -1.31 -24.62 12.12
N THR A 268 -0.16 -24.18 11.61
CA THR A 268 1.03 -25.00 11.33
C THR A 268 2.00 -25.13 12.50
N ALA A 269 1.72 -24.51 13.66
CA ALA A 269 2.63 -24.54 14.79
C ALA A 269 3.01 -25.96 15.22
N ALA A 270 2.04 -26.88 15.25
CA ALA A 270 2.28 -28.28 15.62
C ALA A 270 3.19 -29.00 14.61
N SER A 271 2.99 -28.79 13.31
CA SER A 271 3.85 -29.37 12.28
C SER A 271 5.27 -28.77 12.31
N GLU A 272 5.40 -27.47 12.57
CA GLU A 272 6.69 -26.80 12.71
C GLU A 272 7.48 -27.36 13.91
N MET A 273 6.82 -27.56 15.06
CA MET A 273 7.47 -28.15 16.25
C MET A 273 7.83 -29.63 16.06
N LEU A 274 6.96 -30.41 15.40
CA LEU A 274 7.29 -31.81 15.08
C LEU A 274 8.49 -31.89 14.13
N ALA A 275 8.52 -31.03 13.10
CA ALA A 275 9.65 -30.95 12.19
C ALA A 275 10.94 -30.55 12.95
N GLN A 276 10.87 -29.59 13.87
CA GLN A 276 12.00 -29.19 14.70
C GLN A 276 12.58 -30.37 15.50
N VAL A 277 11.74 -31.13 16.19
CA VAL A 277 12.18 -32.30 17.00
C VAL A 277 12.88 -33.35 16.13
N LEU A 278 12.36 -33.61 14.93
CA LEU A 278 13.00 -34.55 14.00
C LEU A 278 14.32 -33.98 13.46
N ALA A 279 14.33 -32.70 13.13
CA ALA A 279 15.48 -32.00 12.56
C ALA A 279 16.69 -32.02 13.50
N GLU A 280 16.51 -31.85 14.81
CA GLU A 280 17.59 -31.85 15.82
C GLU A 280 18.48 -33.09 15.79
N THR A 281 17.99 -34.20 15.24
CA THR A 281 18.76 -35.46 15.13
C THR A 281 19.42 -35.66 13.77
N LEU A 282 19.01 -34.90 12.74
CA LEU A 282 19.36 -35.17 11.34
C LEU A 282 20.10 -34.02 10.66
N VAL A 283 19.78 -32.77 11.03
CA VAL A 283 20.21 -31.55 10.34
C VAL A 283 20.37 -30.39 11.31
N ASN A 284 21.28 -29.48 11.00
CA ASN A 284 21.41 -28.24 11.77
C ASN A 284 20.30 -27.28 11.37
N VAL A 285 19.38 -26.99 12.30
CA VAL A 285 18.30 -26.02 12.11
C VAL A 285 18.28 -25.04 13.28
N ALA A 286 17.75 -23.84 13.01
CA ALA A 286 17.49 -22.85 14.06
C ALA A 286 16.54 -23.46 15.09
N ARG A 287 16.91 -23.40 16.37
CA ARG A 287 16.03 -23.88 17.44
C ARG A 287 14.78 -23.03 17.55
N ALA A 288 13.69 -23.64 17.99
CA ALA A 288 12.44 -22.94 18.20
C ALA A 288 11.69 -23.53 19.40
N ARG A 289 10.93 -22.67 20.09
CA ARG A 289 9.93 -23.08 21.07
C ARG A 289 8.67 -22.25 20.92
N ILE A 290 7.58 -22.75 21.48
CA ILE A 290 6.29 -22.06 21.47
C ILE A 290 6.04 -21.41 22.83
N VAL A 291 5.52 -20.19 22.80
CA VAL A 291 4.94 -19.51 23.95
C VAL A 291 3.44 -19.35 23.67
N LYS A 292 2.61 -19.84 24.59
CA LYS A 292 1.16 -19.87 24.44
C LYS A 292 0.52 -18.69 25.16
N ARG A 293 -0.54 -18.14 24.56
CA ARG A 293 -1.36 -17.12 25.21
C ARG A 293 -1.88 -17.57 26.57
N GLY A 294 -1.76 -16.68 27.56
CA GLY A 294 -2.15 -16.92 28.95
C GLY A 294 -1.03 -17.49 29.81
N GLU A 295 0.15 -17.76 29.24
CA GLU A 295 1.38 -17.98 30.01
C GLU A 295 1.99 -16.62 30.39
N GLU A 296 2.62 -16.55 31.56
CA GLU A 296 3.27 -15.32 32.07
C GLU A 296 4.25 -14.74 31.05
N GLU A 297 5.03 -15.61 30.41
CA GLU A 297 5.99 -15.23 29.37
C GLU A 297 5.33 -14.54 28.16
N PHE A 298 4.13 -14.96 27.76
CA PHE A 298 3.41 -14.34 26.65
C PHE A 298 3.06 -12.89 26.98
N ASP A 299 2.56 -12.65 28.19
CA ASP A 299 2.17 -11.33 28.67
C ASP A 299 3.40 -10.42 28.84
N GLU A 300 4.54 -10.98 29.30
CA GLU A 300 5.81 -10.25 29.35
C GLU A 300 6.27 -9.81 27.96
N ILE A 301 6.26 -10.69 26.96
CA ILE A 301 6.62 -10.35 25.57
C ILE A 301 5.77 -9.19 25.07
N GLN A 302 4.44 -9.26 25.26
CA GLN A 302 3.53 -8.20 24.81
C GLN A 302 3.78 -6.89 25.55
N ALA A 303 3.93 -6.93 26.87
CA ALA A 303 4.16 -5.73 27.69
C ALA A 303 5.48 -5.02 27.32
N GLN A 304 6.55 -5.79 27.11
CA GLN A 304 7.84 -5.22 26.71
C GLN A 304 7.82 -4.71 25.28
N ALA A 305 7.14 -5.41 24.38
CA ALA A 305 7.00 -4.94 23.02
C ALA A 305 6.28 -3.59 22.95
N VAL A 306 5.19 -3.39 23.71
CA VAL A 306 4.52 -2.09 23.84
C VAL A 306 5.48 -1.00 24.28
N ARG A 307 6.32 -1.27 25.29
CA ARG A 307 7.34 -0.31 25.76
C ARG A 307 8.35 0.05 24.67
N CYS A 308 8.84 -0.92 23.91
CA CYS A 308 9.74 -0.66 22.78
C CYS A 308 9.04 0.21 21.70
N CYS A 309 7.75 -0.03 21.44
CA CYS A 309 6.98 0.77 20.48
C CYS A 309 6.84 2.23 20.95
N GLU A 310 6.58 2.46 22.24
CA GLU A 310 6.55 3.79 22.85
C GLU A 310 7.91 4.51 22.76
N GLN A 311 9.01 3.75 22.74
CA GLN A 311 10.38 4.25 22.57
C GLN A 311 10.79 4.44 21.09
N GLY A 312 9.89 4.19 20.14
CA GLY A 312 10.12 4.42 18.71
C GLY A 312 10.70 3.22 17.95
N ALA A 313 10.48 2.00 18.45
CA ALA A 313 10.84 0.80 17.69
C ALA A 313 10.12 0.74 16.33
N ASP A 314 10.81 0.22 15.32
CA ASP A 314 10.32 0.04 13.94
C ASP A 314 9.52 -1.25 13.86
N ILE A 315 8.27 -1.12 14.27
CA ILE A 315 7.31 -2.19 14.34
C ILE A 315 6.29 -2.20 13.19
N GLY A 316 6.31 -1.17 12.33
CA GLY A 316 5.45 -1.03 11.16
C GLY A 316 3.99 -1.49 11.36
N LEU A 317 3.39 -2.03 10.29
CA LEU A 317 2.11 -2.75 10.36
C LEU A 317 2.23 -4.11 11.09
N ALA A 318 3.44 -4.61 11.29
CA ALA A 318 3.69 -5.95 11.81
C ALA A 318 3.44 -6.11 13.30
N SER A 319 3.55 -5.03 14.09
CA SER A 319 3.06 -5.01 15.47
C SER A 319 1.60 -5.46 15.58
N TYR A 320 0.76 -5.04 14.63
CA TYR A 320 -0.64 -5.43 14.60
C TYR A 320 -0.80 -6.92 14.30
N PHE A 321 -0.06 -7.45 13.34
CA PHE A 321 -0.21 -8.83 12.90
C PHE A 321 0.46 -9.84 13.83
N ILE A 322 1.72 -9.59 14.19
CA ILE A 322 2.50 -10.55 14.99
C ILE A 322 2.15 -10.42 16.46
N LEU A 323 2.28 -9.21 17.03
CA LEU A 323 2.11 -9.01 18.47
C LEU A 323 0.67 -8.72 18.88
N GLY A 324 -0.19 -8.42 17.90
CA GLY A 324 -1.56 -8.02 18.18
C GLY A 324 -1.66 -6.63 18.79
N LEU A 325 -0.73 -5.71 18.53
CA LEU A 325 -0.80 -4.37 19.10
C LEU A 325 -1.68 -3.47 18.23
N SER A 326 -2.55 -2.68 18.86
CA SER A 326 -3.28 -1.61 18.20
C SER A 326 -2.91 -0.27 18.83
N GLN A 327 -2.96 0.79 18.04
CA GLN A 327 -2.81 2.15 18.55
C GLN A 327 -4.21 2.76 18.70
N GLU A 328 -4.63 3.00 19.94
CA GLU A 328 -5.88 3.69 20.28
C GLU A 328 -5.53 5.01 20.97
N GLU A 329 -6.04 6.13 20.44
CA GLU A 329 -5.79 7.48 20.97
C GLU A 329 -4.29 7.83 21.12
N GLY A 330 -3.46 7.32 20.20
CA GLY A 330 -2.02 7.54 20.21
C GLY A 330 -1.24 6.66 21.20
N ARG A 331 -1.89 5.80 21.98
CA ARG A 331 -1.25 4.83 22.88
C ARG A 331 -1.28 3.44 22.29
N TRP A 332 -0.16 2.72 22.42
CA TRP A 332 -0.07 1.32 22.04
C TRP A 332 -0.73 0.46 23.11
N GLN A 333 -1.62 -0.43 22.68
CA GLN A 333 -2.28 -1.40 23.55
C GLN A 333 -2.19 -2.78 22.91
N ALA A 334 -2.03 -3.80 23.76
CA ALA A 334 -2.20 -5.17 23.32
C ALA A 334 -3.69 -5.38 23.00
N ASN A 335 -4.01 -5.48 21.71
CA ASN A 335 -5.33 -5.92 21.30
C ASN A 335 -5.49 -7.38 21.73
N LYS A 336 -6.72 -7.80 22.02
CA LYS A 336 -7.07 -9.21 22.17
C LYS A 336 -7.07 -9.88 20.79
N SER A 337 -5.97 -9.75 20.06
CA SER A 337 -5.78 -10.28 18.72
C SER A 337 -5.96 -11.80 18.69
N SER A 338 -6.09 -12.32 17.47
CA SER A 338 -6.19 -13.75 17.17
C SER A 338 -4.89 -14.54 17.39
N VAL A 339 -3.83 -13.90 17.89
CA VAL A 339 -2.56 -14.56 18.11
C VAL A 339 -2.65 -15.39 19.39
N ASN A 340 -2.64 -16.71 19.23
CA ASN A 340 -2.71 -17.65 20.35
C ASN A 340 -1.32 -18.22 20.71
N PHE A 341 -0.35 -18.09 19.81
CA PHE A 341 0.97 -18.70 19.93
C PHE A 341 2.04 -17.80 19.31
N PHE A 342 3.15 -17.63 20.02
CA PHE A 342 4.40 -17.14 19.46
C PHE A 342 5.36 -18.30 19.25
N GLY A 343 6.06 -18.27 18.12
CA GLY A 343 7.31 -18.98 17.97
C GLY A 343 8.42 -18.06 18.48
N VAL A 344 9.23 -18.56 19.40
CA VAL A 344 10.48 -17.95 19.83
C VAL A 344 11.59 -18.75 19.16
N LEU A 345 12.26 -18.14 18.18
CA LEU A 345 13.22 -18.78 17.29
C LEU A 345 14.63 -18.26 17.57
N GLU A 346 15.60 -19.15 17.43
CA GLU A 346 17.02 -18.81 17.46
C GLU A 346 17.36 -17.84 16.32
N PHE A 347 18.10 -16.79 16.65
CA PHE A 347 18.62 -15.88 15.64
C PHE A 347 19.84 -16.48 14.95
N VAL A 348 19.74 -16.77 13.66
CA VAL A 348 20.86 -17.29 12.87
C VAL A 348 21.57 -16.14 12.16
N ASN A 349 22.83 -15.91 12.52
CA ASN A 349 23.66 -14.93 11.82
C ASN A 349 24.18 -15.55 10.51
N GLY A 350 23.40 -15.36 9.45
CA GLY A 350 23.69 -15.88 8.13
C GLY A 350 22.85 -15.18 7.05
N HIS A 351 22.85 -15.74 5.86
CA HIS A 351 22.03 -15.28 4.75
C HIS A 351 21.23 -16.45 4.17
N ALA A 352 20.08 -16.14 3.59
CA ALA A 352 19.32 -17.11 2.81
C ALA A 352 20.16 -17.61 1.61
N LEU A 353 19.80 -18.77 1.07
CA LEU A 353 20.39 -19.28 -0.18
C LEU A 353 19.72 -18.66 -1.42
N MET A 354 19.23 -17.44 -1.26
CA MET A 354 18.57 -16.63 -2.28
C MET A 354 19.28 -15.28 -2.38
N GLY A 355 19.19 -14.63 -3.54
CA GLY A 355 19.82 -13.34 -3.78
C GLY A 355 21.33 -13.44 -4.06
N VAL A 356 22.03 -12.31 -3.94
CA VAL A 356 23.44 -12.20 -4.32
C VAL A 356 24.33 -13.01 -3.38
N GLU A 357 24.05 -12.95 -2.09
CA GLU A 357 24.80 -13.65 -1.04
C GLU A 357 24.65 -15.17 -1.20
N GLY A 358 23.43 -15.66 -1.45
CA GLY A 358 23.19 -17.08 -1.76
C GLY A 358 23.93 -17.55 -3.01
N GLN A 359 23.93 -16.74 -4.08
CA GLN A 359 24.69 -17.06 -5.30
C GLN A 359 26.19 -17.13 -5.05
N LEU A 360 26.75 -16.22 -4.24
CA LEU A 360 28.17 -16.22 -3.89
C LEU A 360 28.53 -17.48 -3.07
N ALA A 361 27.69 -17.86 -2.10
CA ALA A 361 27.91 -19.09 -1.33
C ALA A 361 27.84 -20.36 -2.18
N LEU A 362 27.03 -20.36 -3.25
CA LEU A 362 26.91 -21.49 -4.16
C LEU A 362 28.00 -21.56 -5.24
N GLN A 363 28.84 -20.53 -5.41
CA GLN A 363 29.92 -20.55 -6.40
C GLN A 363 31.06 -21.51 -6.01
N ASP A 364 31.36 -21.62 -4.71
CA ASP A 364 32.37 -22.52 -4.17
C ASP A 364 31.93 -23.06 -2.80
N PRO A 365 30.92 -23.96 -2.75
CA PRO A 365 30.27 -24.34 -1.50
C PRO A 365 31.16 -25.15 -0.55
N GLY A 366 32.23 -25.78 -1.04
CA GLY A 366 33.02 -26.74 -0.25
C GLY A 366 32.24 -28.02 0.12
N ASP A 367 32.97 -29.06 0.50
CA ASP A 367 32.39 -30.40 0.69
C ASP A 367 31.40 -30.48 1.86
N GLN A 368 31.69 -29.78 2.97
CA GLN A 368 30.85 -29.81 4.16
C GLN A 368 29.46 -29.20 3.90
N PHE A 369 29.40 -28.07 3.19
CA PHE A 369 28.14 -27.44 2.80
C PHE A 369 27.29 -28.37 1.93
N LEU A 370 27.91 -29.04 0.94
CA LEU A 370 27.21 -29.96 0.06
C LEU A 370 26.67 -31.17 0.83
N GLN A 371 27.41 -31.68 1.81
CA GLN A 371 26.93 -32.75 2.69
C GLN A 371 25.75 -32.30 3.54
N ASP A 372 25.81 -31.11 4.13
CA ASP A 372 24.73 -30.58 4.96
C ASP A 372 23.48 -30.25 4.13
N LEU A 373 23.65 -29.72 2.92
CA LEU A 373 22.56 -29.54 1.96
C LEU A 373 21.95 -30.90 1.57
N GLY A 374 22.76 -31.92 1.34
CA GLY A 374 22.27 -33.29 1.05
C GLY A 374 21.45 -33.87 2.20
N ARG A 375 21.90 -33.68 3.45
CA ARG A 375 21.13 -34.08 4.65
C ARG A 375 19.81 -33.31 4.75
N LEU A 376 19.82 -32.01 4.46
CA LEU A 376 18.62 -31.17 4.42
C LEU A 376 17.62 -31.67 3.36
N CYS A 377 18.08 -32.00 2.16
CA CYS A 377 17.23 -32.58 1.11
C CYS A 377 16.60 -33.91 1.57
N ALA A 378 17.40 -34.79 2.19
CA ALA A 378 16.89 -36.06 2.70
C ALA A 378 15.87 -35.86 3.83
N PHE A 379 16.10 -34.89 4.70
CA PHE A 379 15.16 -34.49 5.74
C PHE A 379 13.86 -33.97 5.15
N ASP A 380 13.92 -33.08 4.15
CA ASP A 380 12.74 -32.56 3.48
C ASP A 380 11.91 -33.69 2.82
N VAL A 381 12.55 -34.72 2.25
CA VAL A 381 11.84 -35.91 1.73
C VAL A 381 11.14 -36.67 2.86
N LEU A 382 11.82 -36.86 4.00
CA LEU A 382 11.27 -37.57 5.16
C LEU A 382 10.00 -36.91 5.71
N ILE A 383 10.00 -35.58 5.83
CA ILE A 383 8.85 -34.83 6.33
C ILE A 383 7.86 -34.39 5.23
N ASN A 384 8.11 -34.81 3.98
CA ASN A 384 7.35 -34.41 2.80
C ASN A 384 7.25 -32.89 2.64
N ASN A 385 8.32 -32.17 2.96
CA ASN A 385 8.45 -30.74 2.75
C ASN A 385 8.88 -30.45 1.30
N PHE A 386 7.90 -30.21 0.44
CA PHE A 386 8.13 -29.89 -0.95
C PHE A 386 8.47 -28.41 -1.20
N ASP A 387 8.43 -27.53 -0.19
CA ASP A 387 8.59 -26.09 -0.45
C ASP A 387 10.05 -25.68 -0.67
N ARG A 388 10.98 -26.22 0.12
CA ARG A 388 12.34 -25.66 0.26
C ARG A 388 13.23 -25.88 -0.96
N VAL A 389 13.49 -27.14 -1.33
CA VAL A 389 14.44 -27.51 -2.41
C VAL A 389 13.70 -28.24 -3.53
N PRO A 390 13.91 -27.88 -4.81
CA PRO A 390 13.24 -28.52 -5.94
C PRO A 390 13.85 -29.89 -6.24
N LEU A 391 13.49 -30.89 -5.43
CA LEU A 391 13.91 -32.27 -5.60
C LEU A 391 13.07 -32.97 -6.69
N PRO A 392 13.66 -33.92 -7.45
CA PRO A 392 12.99 -34.59 -8.58
C PRO A 392 11.78 -35.47 -8.16
N VAL A 393 11.56 -35.65 -6.85
CA VAL A 393 10.40 -36.35 -6.30
C VAL A 393 9.12 -35.50 -6.30
N TRP A 394 9.25 -34.17 -6.45
CA TRP A 394 8.14 -33.23 -6.56
C TRP A 394 8.30 -32.37 -7.82
N GLN A 395 7.20 -31.81 -8.31
CA GLN A 395 7.22 -30.84 -9.40
C GLN A 395 7.00 -29.43 -8.83
N ASN A 396 8.04 -28.87 -8.22
CA ASN A 396 8.03 -27.50 -7.68
C ASN A 396 9.31 -26.75 -8.10
N GLU A 397 9.30 -25.42 -7.93
CA GLU A 397 10.44 -24.55 -8.24
C GLU A 397 11.37 -24.33 -7.03
N GLY A 398 10.97 -24.79 -5.85
CA GLY A 398 11.66 -24.57 -4.58
C GLY A 398 11.49 -23.16 -4.01
N ASN A 399 11.99 -22.98 -2.80
CA ASN A 399 11.98 -21.75 -2.04
C ASN A 399 13.22 -21.72 -1.13
N PHE A 400 14.29 -21.11 -1.63
CA PHE A 400 15.58 -20.97 -0.93
C PHE A 400 15.63 -19.79 0.05
N GLY A 401 14.48 -19.14 0.28
CA GLY A 401 14.36 -17.90 1.04
C GLY A 401 14.16 -18.06 2.54
#